data_AF-A0A944I2Z4-F1
#
_entry.id   AF-A0A944I2Z4-F1
#
_cell.length_a   1.000
_cell.length_b   1.000
_cell.length_c   1.000
_cell.angle_alpha   90.00
_cell.angle_beta   90.00
_cell.angle_gamma   90.00
#
_symmetry.space_group_name_H-M   'P 1'
#
loop_
_entity.id
_entity.type
_entity.pdbx_description
1 polymer ?
#
loop_
_entity_poly.entity_id
_entity_poly.type
_entity_poly.pdbx_seq_one_letter_code
_entity_poly.pdbx_strand_id
1 'polypeptide(L)'
;MDQAHAALTLSVIGLVPTIYGAALPPLAMVRAGEGGHLVDAERMATLTAAAVICVAASLTRSPEVLAVGAIMVIAYAAAYRSAARSGAQHG
;
A
#
# COMPACT_ATOMS: atom_id res chain seq x y z
N MET A 1 -12.66 -7.20 20.32
CA MET A 1 -11.96 -5.99 19.83
C MET A 1 -12.68 -4.78 20.38
N ASP A 2 -11.96 -3.89 21.05
CA ASP A 2 -12.48 -2.60 21.53
C ASP A 2 -12.71 -1.65 20.33
N GLN A 3 -13.71 -0.78 20.40
CA GLN A 3 -14.13 0.10 19.30
C GLN A 3 -12.98 1.00 18.82
N ALA A 4 -12.09 1.42 19.72
CA ALA A 4 -10.89 2.20 19.40
C ALA A 4 -9.89 1.42 18.52
N HIS A 5 -9.69 0.13 18.80
CA HIS A 5 -8.81 -0.74 18.01
C HIS A 5 -9.38 -1.02 16.62
N ALA A 6 -10.71 -1.17 16.52
CA ALA A 6 -11.40 -1.33 15.24
C ALA A 6 -11.27 -0.06 14.37
N ALA A 7 -11.49 1.13 14.93
CA ALA A 7 -11.36 2.39 14.22
C ALA A 7 -9.93 2.63 13.73
N LEU A 8 -8.94 2.31 14.56
CA LEU A 8 -7.53 2.40 14.20
C LEU A 8 -7.17 1.45 13.05
N THR A 9 -7.63 0.21 13.12
CA THR A 9 -7.41 -0.80 12.07
C THR A 9 -8.03 -0.36 10.74
N LEU A 10 -9.28 0.14 10.76
CA LEU A 10 -9.94 0.69 9.58
C LEU A 10 -9.20 1.90 8.99
N SER A 11 -8.65 2.76 9.86
CA SER A 11 -7.85 3.91 9.43
C SER A 11 -6.58 3.47 8.70
N VAL A 12 -5.90 2.42 9.20
CA VAL A 12 -4.71 1.85 8.56
C VAL A 12 -5.05 1.22 7.20
N ILE A 13 -6.21 0.55 7.11
CA ILE A 13 -6.73 -0.01 5.84
C ILE A 13 -6.93 1.10 4.80
N GLY A 14 -7.44 2.27 5.17
CA GLY A 14 -7.61 3.40 4.25
C GLY A 14 -6.30 4.14 3.92
N LEU A 15 -5.35 4.12 4.85
CA LEU A 15 -4.10 4.89 4.72
C LEU A 15 -3.14 4.32 3.67
N VAL A 16 -2.96 3.00 3.63
CA VAL A 16 -2.02 2.36 2.70
C VAL A 16 -2.38 2.61 1.22
N PRO A 17 -3.65 2.40 0.77
CA PRO A 17 -4.09 2.78 -0.56
C PRO A 17 -3.84 4.25 -0.90
N THR A 18 -4.03 5.15 0.08
CA THR A 18 -3.86 6.59 -0.11
C THR A 18 -2.40 6.95 -0.36
N ILE A 19 -1.46 6.34 0.37
CA ILE A 19 -0.02 6.52 0.16
C ILE A 19 0.38 6.04 -1.23
N TYR A 20 -0.11 4.86 -1.64
CA TYR A 20 0.16 4.33 -2.98
C TYR A 20 -0.46 5.21 -4.07
N GLY A 21 -1.70 5.66 -3.91
CA GLY A 21 -2.38 6.52 -4.90
C GLY A 21 -1.78 7.93 -5.02
N ALA A 22 -1.13 8.43 -3.98
CA ALA A 22 -0.40 9.71 -4.04
C ALA A 22 0.96 9.58 -4.76
N ALA A 23 1.58 8.40 -4.69
CA ALA A 23 2.91 8.16 -5.24
C ALA A 23 2.91 7.50 -6.62
N LEU A 24 1.84 6.79 -6.98
CA LEU A 24 1.76 5.97 -8.18
C LEU A 24 0.53 6.32 -9.02
N PRO A 25 0.61 6.22 -10.36
CA PRO A 25 -0.53 6.39 -11.22
C PRO A 25 -1.57 5.28 -10.97
N PRO A 26 -2.86 5.53 -11.29
CA PRO A 26 -3.92 4.55 -11.12
C PRO A 26 -3.57 3.19 -11.71
N LEU A 27 -3.92 2.11 -11.01
CA LEU A 27 -3.67 0.73 -11.45
C LEU A 27 -4.18 0.45 -12.87
N ALA A 28 -5.26 1.12 -13.30
CA ALA A 28 -5.79 1.03 -14.66
C ALA A 28 -4.79 1.53 -15.72
N MET A 29 -4.10 2.64 -15.45
CA MET A 29 -3.06 3.19 -16.35
C MET A 29 -1.82 2.29 -16.37
N VAL A 30 -1.43 1.74 -15.21
CA VAL A 30 -0.30 0.79 -15.15
C VAL A 30 -0.61 -0.47 -15.97
N ARG A 31 -1.85 -0.96 -15.93
CA ARG A 31 -2.30 -2.09 -16.78
C ARG A 31 -2.34 -1.75 -18.26
N ALA A 32 -2.42 -0.49 -18.65
CA ALA A 32 -2.36 -0.06 -20.05
C ALA A 32 -0.91 0.03 -20.59
N GLY A 33 0.11 -0.29 -19.78
CA GLY A 33 1.51 -0.25 -20.19
C GLY A 33 2.19 1.10 -20.02
N GLU A 34 1.48 2.13 -19.56
CA GLU A 34 1.99 3.50 -19.41
C GLU A 34 2.90 3.71 -18.18
N GLY A 35 3.21 2.64 -17.44
CA GLY A 35 3.88 2.68 -16.13
C GLY A 35 5.34 2.23 -16.09
N GLY A 36 6.07 2.28 -17.21
CA GLY A 36 7.37 1.62 -17.39
C GLY A 36 8.51 2.01 -16.44
N HIS A 37 8.34 2.98 -15.54
CA HIS A 37 9.42 3.54 -14.69
C HIS A 37 9.05 3.62 -13.20
N LEU A 38 8.00 2.91 -12.77
CA LEU A 38 7.38 3.13 -11.45
C LEU A 38 8.05 2.42 -10.27
N VAL A 39 9.15 1.69 -10.50
CA VAL A 39 9.79 0.85 -9.47
C VAL A 39 10.29 1.68 -8.28
N ASP A 40 10.89 2.83 -8.53
CA ASP A 40 11.40 3.71 -7.47
C ASP A 40 10.27 4.38 -6.67
N ALA A 41 9.21 4.79 -7.37
CA ALA A 41 8.01 5.34 -6.74
C ALA A 41 7.28 4.29 -5.90
N GLU A 42 7.18 3.05 -6.37
CA GLU A 42 6.58 1.94 -5.63
C GLU A 42 7.41 1.62 -4.38
N ARG A 43 8.73 1.60 -4.50
CA ARG A 43 9.63 1.37 -3.37
C ARG A 43 9.51 2.48 -2.32
N MET A 44 9.46 3.74 -2.73
CA MET A 44 9.27 4.87 -1.82
C MET A 44 7.90 4.82 -1.13
N ALA A 45 6.83 4.51 -1.87
CA ALA A 45 5.48 4.34 -1.32
C ALA A 45 5.43 3.20 -0.30
N THR A 46 6.08 2.07 -0.61
CA THR A 46 6.20 0.91 0.29
C THR A 46 6.90 1.29 1.60
N LEU A 47 8.06 1.95 1.50
CA LEU A 47 8.83 2.37 2.68
C LEU A 47 8.07 3.40 3.52
N THR A 48 7.41 4.35 2.87
CA THR A 48 6.60 5.37 3.55
C THR A 48 5.42 4.72 4.29
N ALA A 49 4.67 3.83 3.63
CA ALA A 49 3.58 3.11 4.26
C ALA A 49 4.06 2.27 5.45
N ALA A 50 5.15 1.52 5.28
CA ALA A 50 5.75 0.73 6.35
C ALA A 50 6.16 1.60 7.55
N ALA A 51 6.83 2.73 7.31
CA ALA A 51 7.24 3.65 8.36
C ALA A 51 6.03 4.19 9.14
N VAL A 52 4.99 4.63 8.44
CA VAL A 52 3.77 5.17 9.07
C VAL A 52 3.03 4.09 9.86
N ILE A 53 2.93 2.85 9.35
CA ILE A 53 2.35 1.72 10.07
C ILE A 53 3.16 1.41 11.33
N CYS A 54 4.49 1.35 11.25
CA CYS A 54 5.35 1.09 12.39
C CYS A 54 5.20 2.16 13.48
N VAL A 55 5.12 3.44 13.09
CA VAL A 55 4.87 4.55 14.01
C VAL A 55 3.48 4.42 14.65
N ALA A 56 2.44 4.17 13.86
CA ALA A 56 1.07 4.00 14.36
C ALA A 56 0.94 2.82 15.33
N ALA A 57 1.53 1.67 15.00
CA ALA A 57 1.55 0.49 15.86
C ALA A 57 2.32 0.74 17.16
N SER A 58 3.45 1.46 17.10
CA SER A 58 4.26 1.79 18.28
C SER A 58 3.52 2.73 19.23
N LEU A 59 2.89 3.78 18.70
CA LEU A 59 2.14 4.77 19.49
C LEU A 59 0.90 4.16 20.16
N THR A 60 0.24 3.23 19.47
CA THR A 60 -1.02 2.63 19.93
C THR A 60 -0.81 1.30 20.66
N ARG A 61 0.42 0.77 20.68
CA ARG A 61 0.79 -0.55 21.23
C ARG A 61 -0.09 -1.69 20.69
N SER A 62 -0.57 -1.56 19.46
CA SER A 62 -1.45 -2.54 18.83
C SER A 62 -0.68 -3.39 17.81
N PRO A 63 -0.46 -4.69 18.09
CA PRO A 63 0.16 -5.61 17.12
C PRO A 63 -0.75 -5.87 15.90
N GLU A 64 -2.06 -5.68 16.04
CA GLU A 64 -3.06 -5.84 14.98
C GLU A 64 -2.85 -4.82 13.87
N VAL A 65 -2.53 -3.57 14.22
CA VAL A 65 -2.16 -2.51 13.27
C VAL A 65 -0.97 -2.90 12.42
N LEU A 66 0.05 -3.48 13.05
CA LEU A 66 1.26 -3.90 12.37
C LEU A 66 0.97 -5.04 11.41
N ALA A 67 0.19 -6.04 11.85
CA ALA A 67 -0.21 -7.16 11.01
C ALA A 67 -1.07 -6.72 9.81
N VAL A 68 -2.13 -5.95 10.05
CA VAL A 68 -3.04 -5.49 8.99
C VAL A 68 -2.32 -4.53 8.04
N GLY A 69 -1.53 -3.60 8.57
CA GLY A 69 -0.73 -2.70 7.77
C GLY A 69 0.26 -3.43 6.87
N ALA A 70 0.98 -4.42 7.41
CA ALA A 70 1.91 -5.23 6.63
C ALA A 70 1.20 -6.00 5.50
N ILE A 71 0.05 -6.62 5.79
CA ILE A 71 -0.77 -7.32 4.80
C ILE A 71 -1.18 -6.35 3.68
N MET A 72 -1.64 -5.14 4.03
CA MET A 72 -2.06 -4.13 3.07
C MET A 72 -0.91 -3.68 2.17
N VAL A 73 0.28 -3.43 2.73
CA VAL A 73 1.47 -3.05 1.97
C VAL A 73 1.86 -4.15 0.98
N ILE A 74 1.88 -5.41 1.43
CA ILE A 74 2.19 -6.57 0.58
C ILE A 74 1.16 -6.70 -0.55
N ALA A 75 -0.13 -6.57 -0.23
CA ALA A 75 -1.22 -6.68 -1.20
C ALA A 75 -1.13 -5.60 -2.28
N TYR A 76 -0.87 -4.34 -1.90
CA TYR A 76 -0.74 -3.24 -2.86
C TYR A 76 0.52 -3.35 -3.73
N ALA A 77 1.67 -3.70 -3.15
CA ALA A 77 2.88 -3.99 -3.93
C ALA A 77 2.68 -5.18 -4.90
N ALA A 78 1.94 -6.22 -4.48
CA ALA A 78 1.60 -7.33 -5.37
C ALA A 78 0.65 -6.89 -6.49
N ALA A 79 -0.33 -6.04 -6.20
CA ALA A 79 -1.28 -5.52 -7.18
C ALA A 79 -0.58 -4.68 -8.26
N TYR A 80 0.33 -3.78 -7.89
CA TYR A 80 1.10 -2.97 -8.85
C TYR A 80 2.05 -3.83 -9.70
N ARG A 81 2.77 -4.77 -9.09
CA ARG A 81 3.60 -5.73 -9.85
C ARG A 81 2.80 -6.63 -10.77
N SER A 82 1.58 -7.01 -10.40
CA SER A 82 0.69 -7.76 -11.29
C SER A 82 0.19 -6.88 -12.43
N ALA A 83 -0.21 -5.64 -12.15
CA ALA A 83 -0.67 -4.69 -13.14
C ALA A 83 0.42 -4.38 -14.18
N ALA A 84 1.66 -4.14 -13.74
CA ALA A 84 2.79 -3.89 -14.63
C ALA A 84 3.08 -5.10 -15.54
N ARG A 85 3.03 -6.33 -15.00
CA ARG A 85 3.20 -7.56 -15.80
C ARG A 85 2.09 -7.75 -16.82
N SER A 86 0.84 -7.49 -16.45
CA SER A 86 -0.30 -7.57 -17.38
C SER A 86 -0.21 -6.52 -18.48
N GLY A 87 0.21 -5.28 -18.17
CA GLY A 87 0.38 -4.23 -19.17
C GLY A 87 1.49 -4.52 -20.17
N ALA A 88 2.61 -5.09 -19.72
CA ALA A 88 3.71 -5.50 -20.60
C ALA A 88 3.35 -6.63 -21.58
N GLN A 89 2.25 -7.37 -21.36
CA GLN A 89 1.77 -8.40 -22.28
C GLN A 89 0.81 -7.87 -23.35
N HIS A 90 0.29 -6.65 -23.20
CA HIS A 90 -0.75 -6.07 -24.06
C HIS A 90 -0.32 -4.78 -24.79
N GLY A 91 0.86 -4.23 -24.48
CA GLY A 91 1.47 -3.09 -25.18
C GLY A 91 2.57 -3.55 -26.14
#